data_AF-A0A4P7X0H8-F1
#
_entry.id   AF-A0A4P7X0H8-F1
#
_cell.length_a   1.000
_cell.length_b   1.000
_cell.length_c   1.000
_cell.angle_alpha   90.00
_cell.angle_beta   90.00
_cell.angle_gamma   90.00
#
_symmetry.space_group_name_H-M   'P 1'
#
loop_
_entity.id
_entity.type
_entity.pdbx_description
1 polymer ?
#
loop_
_entity_poly.entity_id
_entity_poly.type
_entity_poly.pdbx_seq_one_letter_code
_entity_poly.pdbx_strand_id
1 'polypeptide(L)' 'MSSCATVFGGKVNAHQKTKPAPGQQQRSVRVGALIANIVLFAPGLIVDFATGAIYKPQN' A
#
# COMPACT_ATOMS: atom_id res chain seq x y z
N MET A 1 -7.18 16.43 -6.47
CA MET A 1 -6.09 15.52 -6.91
C MET A 1 -4.91 15.57 -5.92
N SER A 2 -5.14 15.31 -4.63
CA SER A 2 -4.06 15.19 -3.64
C SER A 2 -4.37 14.03 -2.72
N SER A 3 -3.60 12.94 -2.83
CA SER A 3 -3.63 11.83 -1.89
C SER A 3 -2.28 11.83 -1.21
N CYS A 4 -2.25 12.37 0.01
CA CYS A 4 -1.12 12.27 0.91
C CYS A 4 -1.09 10.83 1.41
N ALA A 5 -0.21 10.00 0.85
CA ALA A 5 -0.03 8.60 1.25
C ALA A 5 1.41 8.44 1.72
N THR A 6 1.62 8.71 3.02
CA THR A 6 2.85 8.45 3.80
C THR A 6 4.17 9.01 3.25
N VAL A 7 5.15 9.20 4.14
CA VAL A 7 6.44 9.88 3.88
C VAL A 7 7.26 9.21 2.75
N PHE A 8 6.89 8.00 2.31
CA PHE A 8 7.59 7.23 1.28
C PHE A 8 6.66 6.66 0.17
N GLY A 9 5.36 7.00 0.18
CA GLY A 9 4.36 6.44 -0.73
C GLY A 9 3.99 7.37 -1.88
N GLY A 10 4.39 7.04 -3.10
CA GLY A 10 3.90 7.73 -4.30
C GLY A 10 2.38 7.60 -4.51
N LYS A 11 1.86 8.14 -5.62
CA LYS A 11 0.42 8.08 -5.96
C LYS A 11 -0.11 6.64 -5.90
N VAL A 12 -1.21 6.46 -5.16
CA VAL A 12 -1.93 5.18 -5.07
C VAL A 12 -2.93 5.07 -6.23
N ASN A 13 -2.74 4.08 -7.09
CA ASN A 13 -3.58 3.82 -8.25
C ASN A 13 -4.84 3.00 -7.89
N ALA A 14 -5.83 2.98 -8.80
CA ALA A 14 -7.09 2.26 -8.60
C ALA A 14 -6.87 0.77 -8.25
N HIS A 15 -5.90 0.12 -8.90
CA HIS A 15 -5.54 -1.27 -8.64
C HIS A 15 -5.15 -1.55 -7.17
N GLN A 16 -4.44 -0.61 -6.54
CA GLN A 16 -4.00 -0.76 -5.14
C GLN A 16 -5.16 -0.62 -4.15
N LYS A 17 -6.18 0.17 -4.51
CA LYS A 17 -7.38 0.40 -3.68
C LYS A 17 -8.43 -0.70 -3.85
N THR A 18 -8.58 -1.24 -5.05
CA THR A 18 -9.56 -2.30 -5.34
C THR A 18 -9.17 -3.58 -4.61
N LYS A 19 -10.06 -4.10 -3.76
CA LYS A 19 -9.84 -5.40 -3.10
C LYS A 19 -10.17 -6.52 -4.09
N PRO A 20 -9.31 -7.56 -4.20
CA PRO A 20 -9.59 -8.72 -5.07
C PRO A 20 -10.84 -9.45 -4.58
N ALA A 21 -11.67 -9.89 -5.54
CA ALA A 21 -12.82 -10.73 -5.25
C ALA A 21 -12.37 -12.15 -4.82
N PRO A 22 -13.23 -12.95 -4.16
CA PRO A 22 -12.93 -14.34 -3.88
C PRO A 22 -12.52 -15.09 -5.15
N GLY A 23 -11.37 -15.77 -5.11
CA GLY A 23 -10.79 -16.47 -6.27
C GLY A 23 -9.89 -15.63 -7.17
N GLN A 24 -9.76 -14.31 -6.94
CA GLN A 24 -8.79 -13.48 -7.66
C GLN A 24 -7.40 -13.49 -7.01
N GLN A 25 -6.38 -13.27 -7.83
CA GLN A 25 -5.01 -13.18 -7.36
C GLN A 25 -4.85 -12.03 -6.35
N GLN A 26 -4.19 -12.29 -5.23
CA GLN A 26 -3.92 -11.26 -4.23
C GLN A 26 -2.91 -10.23 -4.74
N ARG A 27 -3.11 -8.97 -4.34
CA ARG A 27 -2.22 -7.86 -4.66
C ARG A 27 -0.85 -8.08 -4.03
N SER A 28 0.21 -7.90 -4.83
CA SER A 28 1.58 -7.98 -4.34
C SER A 28 1.88 -6.85 -3.37
N VAL A 29 2.52 -7.15 -2.24
CA VAL A 29 2.95 -6.15 -1.24
C VAL A 29 4.34 -5.60 -1.60
N ARG A 30 4.56 -4.31 -1.32
CA ARG A 30 5.87 -3.66 -1.35
C ARG A 30 6.65 -4.03 -0.10
N VAL A 31 7.42 -5.12 -0.18
CA VAL A 31 8.20 -5.66 0.94
C VAL A 31 9.13 -4.62 1.58
N GLY A 32 9.75 -3.75 0.78
CA GLY A 32 10.57 -2.64 1.31
C GLY A 32 9.78 -1.67 2.19
N ALA A 33 8.55 -1.31 1.81
CA ALA A 33 7.69 -0.44 2.61
C ALA A 33 7.16 -1.14 3.87
N LEU A 34 6.87 -2.44 3.80
CA LEU A 34 6.52 -3.27 4.95
C LEU A 34 7.65 -3.27 5.98
N ILE A 35 8.88 -3.56 5.57
CA ILE A 35 10.05 -3.59 6.46
C ILE A 35 10.32 -2.19 7.03
N ALA A 36 10.31 -1.15 6.19
CA ALA A 36 10.55 0.22 6.64
C ALA A 36 9.54 0.67 7.70
N ASN A 37 8.24 0.40 7.52
CA ASN A 37 7.24 0.74 8.54
C ASN A 37 7.38 -0.10 9.81
N ILE A 38 7.67 -1.39 9.71
CA ILE A 38 7.86 -2.24 10.92
C ILE A 38 9.04 -1.73 11.75
N VAL A 39 10.13 -1.32 11.10
CA VAL A 39 11.37 -0.90 11.79
C VAL A 39 11.31 0.56 12.25
N LEU A 40 10.72 1.46 11.45
CA LEU A 40 10.78 2.91 11.69
C LEU A 40 9.51 3.46 12.34
N PHE A 41 8.32 2.93 12.00
CA PHE A 41 7.05 3.50 12.46
C PHE A 41 5.85 2.54 12.25
N ALA A 42 5.58 1.68 13.23
CA ALA A 42 4.51 0.69 13.14
C ALA A 42 3.10 1.26 12.83
N PRO A 43 2.69 2.45 13.33
CA PRO A 43 1.39 3.02 12.95
C PRO A 43 1.30 3.38 11.46
N GLY A 44 2.42 3.70 10.81
CA GLY A 44 2.49 3.97 9.38
C GLY A 44 2.11 2.73 8.55
N LEU A 45 2.44 1.54 9.07
CA LEU A 45 2.05 0.28 8.43
C LEU A 45 0.54 0.15 8.30
N ILE A 46 -0.19 0.48 9.36
CA ILE A 46 -1.66 0.39 9.40
C ILE A 46 -2.25 1.37 8.37
N VAL A 47 -1.73 2.59 8.30
CA VAL A 47 -2.15 3.60 7.34
C VAL A 47 -1.86 3.16 5.90
N ASP A 48 -0.71 2.52 5.65
CA ASP A 48 -0.33 2.02 4.32
C ASP A 48 -1.22 0.85 3.86
N PHE A 49 -1.65 -0.02 4.79
CA PHE A 49 -2.65 -1.05 4.49
C PHE A 49 -4.04 -0.47 4.25
N ALA A 50 -4.46 0.52 5.05
CA ALA A 50 -5.77 1.15 4.93
C ALA A 50 -5.91 1.95 3.63
N THR A 51 -4.87 2.66 3.23
CA THR A 51 -4.83 3.45 1.99
C THR A 51 -4.57 2.61 0.74
N GLY A 52 -4.01 1.40 0.92
CA GLY A 52 -3.56 0.53 -0.16
C GLY A 52 -2.17 0.89 -0.72
N ALA A 53 -1.49 1.89 -0.15
CA ALA A 53 -0.14 2.31 -0.56
C ALA A 53 0.90 1.18 -0.41
N ILE A 54 0.64 0.23 0.50
CA ILE A 54 1.49 -0.96 0.70
C ILE A 54 1.50 -1.91 -0.50
N TYR A 55 0.48 -1.89 -1.36
CA TYR A 55 0.42 -2.78 -2.52
C TYR A 55 1.26 -2.23 -3.68
N LYS A 56 1.77 -3.10 -4.55
CA LYS A 56 2.51 -2.67 -5.74
C LYS A 56 1.56 -1.98 -6.73
N PRO A 57 1.93 -0.82 -7.29
CA PRO A 57 1.18 -0.24 -8.40
C PRO A 57 1.25 -1.17 -9.61
N GLN A 58 0.18 -1.19 -10.39
CA GLN A 58 0.13 -1.83 -11.69
C GLN A 58 0.07 -0.70 -12.72
N ASN A 59 0.95 -0.77 -13.74
CA ASN A 59 1.00 0.18 -14.84
C ASN A 59 -0.19 -0.02 -15.77
#